data_AF-A0A1J6IC16-F1
#
_entry.id   AF-A0A1J6IC16-F1
#
_cell.length_a   1.000
_cell.length_b   1.000
_cell.length_c   1.000
_cell.angle_alpha   90.00
_cell.angle_beta   90.00
_cell.angle_gamma   90.00
#
_symmetry.space_group_name_H-M   'P 1'
#
loop_
_entity.id
_entity.type
_entity.pdbx_description
1 polymer ?
#
loop_
_entity_poly.entity_id
_entity_poly.type
_entity_poly.pdbx_seq_one_letter_code
_entity_poly.pdbx_strand_id
1 'polypeptide(L)'
;MQALECVRQAYLMFHSMGHPFLRPSDYFADMVKSDAHMEEIKGVVLKEMKKIEDVEERRKARENKKFAKEVQAQKIKERAKQKKEEIEVVKKWRKQRQQSGFDKESVGDLDLAFDGDRKKVFQRSNKKRPSVSPGDRSGGKAKGPDKKRKSREFKNSKFGFGGRKGLKKQNTAETTDDFIGFNASAEKKRVK
;
A
#
# COMPACT_ATOMS: atom_id res chain seq x y z
N MET A 1 -42.26 6.62 6.44
CA MET A 1 -42.21 6.16 7.86
C MET A 1 -43.44 5.34 8.26
N GLN A 2 -44.62 5.59 7.66
CA GLN A 2 -45.87 4.90 7.95
C GLN A 2 -45.77 3.35 7.96
N ALA A 3 -45.14 2.72 6.97
CA ALA A 3 -45.07 1.25 6.89
C ALA A 3 -44.35 0.61 8.10
N LEU A 4 -43.26 1.21 8.57
CA LEU A 4 -42.47 0.69 9.69
C LEU A 4 -43.25 0.81 11.00
N GLU A 5 -43.96 1.92 11.20
CA GLU A 5 -44.78 2.16 12.38
C GLU A 5 -45.98 1.20 12.45
N CYS A 6 -46.65 0.95 11.32
CA CYS A 6 -47.72 -0.04 11.24
C CYS A 6 -47.22 -1.46 11.60
N VAL A 7 -46.05 -1.86 11.12
CA VAL A 7 -45.45 -3.16 11.46
C VAL A 7 -45.16 -3.27 12.96
N ARG A 8 -44.69 -2.20 13.60
CA ARG A 8 -44.47 -2.18 15.05
C ARG A 8 -45.76 -2.33 15.84
N GLN A 9 -46.82 -1.63 15.46
CA GLN A 9 -48.12 -1.75 16.10
C GLN A 9 -48.69 -3.16 15.94
N ALA A 10 -48.61 -3.75 14.74
CA ALA A 10 -49.04 -5.12 14.49
C ALA A 10 -48.25 -6.12 15.35
N TYR A 11 -46.93 -5.97 15.45
CA TYR A 11 -46.09 -6.83 16.29
C TYR A 11 -46.55 -6.85 17.76
N LEU A 12 -46.88 -5.68 18.33
CA LEU A 12 -47.40 -5.59 19.70
C LEU A 12 -48.74 -6.31 19.88
N MET A 13 -49.63 -6.22 18.89
CA MET A 13 -50.93 -6.92 18.90
C MET A 13 -50.75 -8.44 18.82
N PHE A 14 -49.89 -8.93 17.93
CA PHE A 14 -49.61 -10.37 17.84
C PHE A 14 -48.97 -10.92 19.13
N HIS A 15 -48.10 -10.12 19.75
CA HIS A 15 -47.47 -10.48 21.02
C HIS A 15 -48.49 -10.56 22.17
N SER A 16 -49.42 -9.60 22.29
CA SER A 16 -50.46 -9.64 23.31
C SER A 16 -51.45 -10.79 23.14
N MET A 17 -51.69 -11.22 21.90
CA MET A 17 -52.49 -12.40 21.56
C MET A 17 -51.72 -13.73 21.71
N GLY A 18 -50.42 -13.70 21.97
CA GLY A 18 -49.59 -14.90 22.13
C GLY A 18 -49.27 -15.63 20.83
N HIS A 19 -49.36 -14.97 19.67
CA HIS A 19 -49.08 -15.58 18.37
C HIS A 19 -47.65 -15.32 17.90
N PRO A 20 -46.95 -16.34 17.34
CA PRO A 20 -45.60 -16.16 16.81
C PRO A 20 -45.62 -15.32 15.52
N PHE A 21 -44.89 -14.20 15.53
CA PHE A 21 -44.81 -13.28 14.38
C PHE A 21 -43.57 -13.50 13.51
N LEU A 22 -42.45 -13.92 14.11
CA LEU A 22 -41.19 -14.09 13.41
C LEU A 22 -41.11 -15.45 12.73
N ARG A 23 -40.56 -15.47 11.52
CA ARG A 23 -40.22 -16.71 10.83
C ARG A 23 -39.12 -17.45 11.62
N PRO A 24 -39.34 -18.71 12.04
CA PRO A 24 -38.28 -19.52 12.63
C PRO A 24 -37.13 -19.73 11.63
N SER A 25 -35.88 -19.70 12.11
CA SER A 25 -34.70 -19.86 11.26
C SER A 25 -34.62 -21.22 10.55
N ASP A 26 -35.23 -22.25 11.15
CA ASP A 26 -35.21 -23.64 10.69
C ASP A 26 -36.44 -24.03 9.85
N TYR A 27 -37.29 -23.05 9.50
CA TYR A 27 -38.47 -23.27 8.68
C TYR A 27 -38.16 -22.99 7.20
N PHE A 28 -37.81 -24.04 6.45
CA PHE A 28 -37.55 -24.00 5.01
C PHE A 28 -38.84 -24.21 4.22
N ALA A 29 -39.46 -23.10 3.80
CA ALA A 29 -40.61 -23.09 2.90
C ALA A 29 -40.30 -22.20 1.70
N ASP A 30 -41.02 -22.41 0.60
CA ASP A 30 -40.83 -21.63 -0.63
C ASP A 30 -41.05 -20.13 -0.38
N MET A 31 -40.05 -19.35 -0.77
CA MET A 31 -40.07 -17.89 -0.68
C MET A 31 -40.57 -17.30 -2.01
N VAL A 32 -41.03 -16.04 -1.98
CA VAL A 32 -41.50 -15.31 -3.17
C VAL A 32 -40.43 -15.22 -4.27
N LYS A 33 -39.15 -15.27 -3.91
CA LYS A 33 -38.00 -15.29 -4.82
C LYS A 33 -37.17 -16.53 -4.58
N SER A 34 -36.67 -17.13 -5.65
CA SER A 34 -35.76 -18.28 -5.56
C SER A 34 -34.41 -17.88 -4.97
N ASP A 35 -33.76 -18.83 -4.31
CA ASP A 35 -32.42 -18.62 -3.72
C ASP A 35 -31.36 -18.30 -4.78
N ALA A 36 -31.47 -18.90 -5.97
CA ALA A 36 -30.59 -18.60 -7.10
C ALA A 36 -30.64 -17.12 -7.49
N HIS A 37 -31.83 -16.53 -7.54
CA HIS A 37 -31.99 -15.10 -7.83
C HIS A 37 -31.44 -14.21 -6.70
N MET A 38 -31.63 -14.62 -5.44
CA MET A 38 -31.07 -13.89 -4.29
C MET A 38 -29.54 -13.97 -4.24
N GLU A 39 -28.94 -15.07 -4.70
CA GLU A 39 -27.50 -15.22 -4.84
C GLU A 39 -26.92 -14.27 -5.90
N GLU A 40 -27.60 -14.10 -7.04
CA GLU A 40 -27.21 -13.12 -8.05
C GLU A 40 -27.22 -11.69 -7.48
N ILE A 41 -28.30 -11.31 -6.79
CA ILE A 41 -28.43 -9.99 -6.14
C ILE A 41 -27.29 -9.79 -5.13
N LYS A 42 -27.03 -10.79 -4.28
CA LYS A 42 -25.92 -10.74 -3.32
C LYS A 42 -24.58 -10.55 -4.04
N GLY A 43 -24.38 -11.25 -5.17
CA GLY A 43 -23.22 -11.09 -6.02
C GLY A 43 -23.06 -9.66 -6.55
N VAL A 44 -24.14 -9.00 -6.97
CA VAL A 44 -24.12 -7.60 -7.42
C VAL A 44 -23.75 -6.66 -6.28
N VAL A 45 -24.39 -6.79 -5.12
CA VAL A 45 -24.11 -5.94 -3.94
C VAL A 45 -22.65 -6.08 -3.50
N LEU A 46 -22.12 -7.29 -3.44
CA LEU A 46 -20.71 -7.52 -3.08
C LEU A 46 -19.74 -6.93 -4.11
N LYS A 47 -20.08 -6.98 -5.41
CA LYS A 47 -19.27 -6.33 -6.46
C LYS A 47 -19.27 -4.82 -6.32
N GLU A 48 -20.40 -4.22 -5.96
CA GLU A 48 -20.51 -2.77 -5.73
C GLU A 48 -19.72 -2.32 -4.50
N MET A 49 -19.83 -3.04 -3.39
CA MET A 49 -19.03 -2.78 -2.19
C MET A 49 -17.53 -2.80 -2.49
N LYS A 50 -17.05 -3.83 -3.19
CA LYS A 50 -15.64 -3.92 -3.62
C LYS A 50 -15.21 -2.77 -4.52
N LYS A 51 -16.07 -2.31 -5.44
CA LYS A 51 -15.77 -1.14 -6.29
C LYS A 51 -15.61 0.13 -5.47
N ILE A 52 -16.43 0.32 -4.44
CA ILE A 52 -16.35 1.48 -3.55
C ILE A 52 -15.04 1.43 -2.74
N GLU A 53 -14.75 0.29 -2.12
CA GLU A 53 -13.51 0.06 -1.36
C GLU A 53 -12.26 0.34 -2.22
N ASP A 54 -12.21 -0.22 -3.43
CA ASP A 54 -11.14 0.02 -4.41
C ASP A 54 -10.93 1.51 -4.71
N VAL A 55 -12.02 2.26 -4.89
CA VAL A 55 -11.96 3.70 -5.20
C VAL A 55 -11.45 4.48 -3.99
N GLU A 56 -11.91 4.13 -2.79
CA GLU A 56 -11.44 4.73 -1.54
C GLU A 56 -9.96 4.44 -1.30
N GLU A 57 -9.51 3.21 -1.50
CA GLU A 57 -8.10 2.84 -1.37
C GLU A 57 -7.23 3.60 -2.38
N ARG A 58 -7.67 3.73 -3.63
CA ARG A 58 -6.97 4.54 -4.64
C ARG A 58 -6.94 6.02 -4.27
N ARG A 59 -7.99 6.55 -3.63
CA ARG A 59 -8.01 7.93 -3.12
C ARG A 59 -7.03 8.10 -1.97
N LYS A 60 -7.08 7.24 -0.95
CA LYS A 60 -6.14 7.21 0.19
C LYS A 60 -4.69 7.09 -0.28
N ALA A 61 -4.41 6.22 -1.25
CA ALA A 61 -3.07 6.06 -1.82
C ALA A 61 -2.58 7.32 -2.55
N ARG A 62 -3.46 8.06 -3.24
CA ARG A 62 -3.12 9.33 -3.89
C ARG A 62 -2.83 10.43 -2.85
N GLU A 63 -3.67 10.54 -1.83
CA GLU A 63 -3.47 11.49 -0.73
C GLU A 63 -2.17 11.20 0.02
N ASN A 64 -1.91 9.94 0.37
CA ASN A 64 -0.66 9.52 1.00
C ASN A 64 0.57 9.87 0.16
N LYS A 65 0.52 9.68 -1.17
CA LYS A 65 1.61 10.08 -2.06
C LYS A 65 1.80 11.59 -2.12
N LYS A 66 0.71 12.36 -2.11
CA LYS A 66 0.74 13.83 -2.11
C LYS A 66 1.42 14.37 -0.84
N PHE A 67 1.04 13.84 0.32
CA PHE A 67 1.53 14.31 1.62
C PHE A 67 2.81 13.61 2.10
N ALA A 68 3.26 12.52 1.45
CA ALA A 68 4.42 11.73 1.89
C ALA A 68 5.68 12.57 2.17
N LYS A 69 6.00 13.52 1.28
CA LYS A 69 7.19 14.38 1.43
C LYS A 69 7.06 15.34 2.60
N GLU A 70 5.88 15.95 2.75
CA GLU A 70 5.60 16.88 3.84
C GLU A 70 5.62 16.16 5.19
N VAL A 71 4.94 15.01 5.29
CA VAL A 71 4.95 14.15 6.48
C VAL A 71 6.37 13.73 6.84
N GLN A 72 7.20 13.36 5.86
CA GLN A 72 8.60 13.03 6.10
C GLN A 72 9.39 14.22 6.64
N ALA A 73 9.22 15.41 6.05
CA ALA A 73 9.89 16.62 6.52
C ALA A 73 9.43 17.03 7.92
N GLN A 74 8.13 16.96 8.21
CA GLN A 74 7.56 17.23 9.53
C GLN A 74 8.10 16.24 10.56
N LYS A 75 8.13 14.93 10.27
CA LYS A 75 8.72 13.92 11.15
C LYS A 75 10.20 14.17 11.45
N ILE A 76 10.99 14.63 10.47
CA ILE A 76 12.40 14.98 10.71
C ILE A 76 12.51 16.20 11.63
N LYS A 77 11.69 17.23 11.41
CA LYS A 77 11.63 18.43 12.27
C LYS A 77 11.21 18.08 13.69
N GLU A 78 10.18 17.25 13.85
CA GLU A 78 9.68 16.79 15.14
C GLU A 78 10.74 16.00 15.91
N ARG A 79 11.40 15.01 15.27
CA ARG A 79 12.51 14.28 15.89
C ARG A 79 13.67 15.20 16.28
N ALA A 80 13.96 16.22 15.49
CA ALA A 80 15.01 17.18 15.82
C ALA A 80 14.62 18.06 17.02
N LYS A 81 13.33 18.44 17.14
CA LYS A 81 12.81 19.16 18.32
C LYS A 81 12.84 18.28 19.57
N GLN A 82 12.33 17.05 19.49
CA GLN A 82 12.36 16.07 20.60
C GLN A 82 13.79 15.87 21.12
N LYS A 83 14.77 15.64 20.25
CA LYS A 83 16.19 15.53 20.66
C LYS A 83 16.71 16.77 21.37
N LYS A 84 16.32 17.97 20.93
CA LYS A 84 16.75 19.22 21.58
C LYS A 84 16.13 19.35 22.97
N GLU A 85 14.82 19.09 23.07
CA GLU A 85 14.08 19.11 24.34
C GLU A 85 14.67 18.09 25.33
N GLU A 86 14.95 16.86 24.90
CA GLU A 86 15.62 15.84 25.71
C GLU A 86 17.01 16.30 26.21
N ILE A 87 17.82 16.88 25.33
CA ILE A 87 19.15 17.42 25.70
C ILE A 87 19.00 18.57 26.70
N GLU A 88 18.01 19.44 26.54
CA GLU A 88 17.75 20.53 27.47
C GLU A 88 17.30 20.03 28.85
N VAL A 89 16.43 19.01 28.90
CA VAL A 89 16.03 18.35 30.14
C VAL A 89 17.24 17.76 30.85
N VAL A 90 18.11 17.04 30.14
CA VAL A 90 19.35 16.47 30.71
C VAL A 90 20.30 17.57 31.19
N LYS A 91 20.46 18.66 30.44
CA LYS A 91 21.29 19.81 30.85
C LYS A 91 20.75 20.49 32.11
N LYS A 92 19.43 20.68 32.21
CA LYS A 92 18.77 21.21 33.41
C LYS A 92 19.03 20.30 34.61
N TRP A 93 18.87 18.99 34.45
CA TRP A 93 19.18 17.99 35.48
C TRP A 93 20.65 18.03 35.92
N ARG A 94 21.60 18.08 34.97
CA ARG A 94 23.04 18.22 35.28
C ARG A 94 23.33 19.51 36.05
N LYS A 95 22.72 20.64 35.66
CA LYS A 95 22.88 21.92 36.34
C LYS A 95 22.29 21.90 37.75
N GLN A 96 21.10 21.32 37.92
CA GLN A 96 20.46 21.14 39.24
C GLN A 96 21.29 20.22 40.15
N ARG A 97 21.88 19.14 39.61
CA ARG A 97 22.80 18.26 40.35
C ARG A 97 24.09 18.97 40.79
N GLN A 98 24.63 19.87 39.97
CA GLN A 98 25.78 20.69 40.36
C GLN A 98 25.41 21.75 41.41
N GLN A 99 24.22 22.34 41.32
CA GLN A 99 23.74 23.35 42.27
C GLN A 99 23.30 22.77 43.62
N SER A 100 22.89 21.50 43.66
CA SER A 100 22.55 20.78 44.91
C SER A 100 23.76 20.23 45.66
N GLY A 101 24.98 20.56 45.24
CA GLY A 101 26.20 20.26 46.01
C GLY A 101 26.59 18.78 46.04
N PHE A 102 26.20 17.98 45.04
CA PHE A 102 26.60 16.57 44.98
C PHE A 102 28.10 16.45 44.67
N ASP A 103 28.88 15.87 45.61
CA ASP A 103 30.33 15.73 45.54
C ASP A 103 30.81 15.05 44.25
N LYS A 104 31.78 15.69 43.59
CA LYS A 104 32.40 15.23 42.33
C LYS A 104 33.42 14.11 42.50
N GLU A 105 33.65 13.62 43.72
CA GLU A 105 34.81 12.79 44.04
C GLU A 105 34.60 11.27 43.84
N SER A 106 33.36 10.80 43.61
CA SER A 106 33.07 9.36 43.53
C SER A 106 32.93 8.77 42.11
N VAL A 107 33.05 9.56 41.04
CA VAL A 107 32.97 9.04 39.66
C VAL A 107 33.95 9.81 38.77
N GLY A 108 35.23 9.70 39.13
CA GLY A 108 36.30 9.85 38.14
C GLY A 108 36.14 8.77 37.07
N ASP A 109 36.44 9.15 35.82
CA ASP A 109 36.54 8.25 34.66
C ASP A 109 35.25 7.99 33.83
N LEU A 110 34.55 9.06 33.43
CA LEU A 110 33.79 9.02 32.17
C LEU A 110 33.76 10.38 31.46
N ASP A 111 34.90 11.07 31.46
CA ASP A 111 35.15 12.17 30.54
C ASP A 111 35.57 11.57 29.19
N LEU A 112 34.59 11.15 28.38
CA LEU A 112 34.84 10.84 26.97
C LEU A 112 35.23 12.15 26.27
N ALA A 113 36.55 12.39 26.23
CA ALA A 113 37.21 13.43 25.46
C ALA A 113 36.74 13.41 23.99
N PHE A 114 35.72 14.20 23.68
CA PHE A 114 35.18 14.37 22.33
C PHE A 114 35.87 15.50 21.54
N ASP A 115 36.83 16.21 22.14
CA ASP A 115 37.40 17.44 21.53
C ASP A 115 38.91 17.37 21.18
N GLY A 116 39.57 16.23 21.39
CA GLY A 116 41.02 16.08 21.14
C GLY A 116 41.44 15.46 19.80
N ASP A 117 40.61 14.60 19.19
CA ASP A 117 41.09 13.67 18.14
C ASP A 117 40.31 13.72 16.81
N ARG A 118 39.91 14.93 16.39
CA ARG A 118 39.23 15.13 15.09
C ARG A 118 40.13 15.06 13.85
N LYS A 119 41.40 14.65 13.98
CA LYS A 119 42.36 14.64 12.84
C LYS A 119 42.90 13.27 12.39
N LYS A 120 42.60 12.14 13.05
CA LYS A 120 43.27 10.87 12.70
C LYS A 120 42.43 9.58 12.59
N VAL A 121 41.10 9.63 12.49
CA VAL A 121 40.30 8.37 12.48
C VAL A 121 39.45 8.13 11.22
N PHE A 122 39.45 9.03 10.23
CA PHE A 122 38.76 8.77 8.95
C PHE A 122 39.73 8.75 7.76
N GLN A 123 40.75 7.89 7.81
CA GLN A 123 41.36 7.43 6.56
C GLN A 123 40.38 6.47 5.87
N ARG A 124 39.60 7.00 4.93
CA ARG A 124 38.83 6.19 3.99
C ARG A 124 39.81 5.29 3.23
N SER A 125 39.80 4.00 3.52
CA SER A 125 40.56 3.03 2.73
C SER A 125 40.09 3.08 1.27
N ASN A 126 40.96 3.43 0.34
CA ASN A 126 40.74 3.34 -1.12
C ASN A 126 40.66 1.89 -1.62
N LYS A 127 40.23 0.94 -0.79
CA LYS A 127 40.08 -0.47 -1.16
C LYS A 127 38.85 -0.59 -2.05
N LYS A 128 39.07 -0.53 -3.37
CA LYS A 128 38.07 -0.94 -4.38
C LYS A 128 37.57 -2.33 -3.99
N ARG A 129 36.27 -2.45 -3.72
CA ARG A 129 35.63 -3.75 -3.47
C ARG A 129 35.69 -4.55 -4.77
N PRO A 130 36.25 -5.77 -4.78
CA PRO A 130 36.37 -6.56 -6.00
C PRO A 130 34.99 -7.13 -6.32
N SER A 131 34.19 -6.39 -7.10
CA SER A 131 32.99 -6.87 -7.83
C SER A 131 32.04 -5.74 -8.29
N VAL A 132 32.25 -4.49 -7.87
CA VAL A 132 31.27 -3.41 -8.13
C VAL A 132 31.91 -2.29 -8.94
N SER A 133 31.47 -2.11 -10.18
CA SER A 133 31.87 -0.98 -11.03
C SER A 133 31.28 0.33 -10.50
N PRO A 134 32.02 1.46 -10.58
CA PRO A 134 31.46 2.78 -10.26
C PRO A 134 30.27 3.08 -11.18
N GLY A 135 29.05 3.04 -10.63
CA GLY A 135 27.79 3.23 -11.36
C GLY A 135 26.74 2.13 -11.13
N ASP A 136 27.10 1.02 -10.50
CA ASP A 136 26.14 -0.05 -10.19
C ASP A 136 25.34 0.25 -8.91
N ARG A 137 24.08 0.68 -9.07
CA ARG A 137 23.14 0.93 -7.96
C ARG A 137 22.54 -0.35 -7.37
N SER A 138 22.88 -1.54 -7.88
CA SER A 138 22.31 -2.82 -7.42
C SER A 138 23.08 -3.50 -6.29
N GLY A 139 24.15 -2.87 -5.78
CA GLY A 139 24.84 -3.33 -4.56
C GLY A 139 25.49 -4.72 -4.66
N GLY A 140 25.86 -5.15 -5.87
CA GLY A 140 26.54 -6.43 -6.08
C GLY A 140 25.64 -7.68 -5.99
N LYS A 141 24.32 -7.52 -5.82
CA LYS A 141 23.37 -8.65 -5.70
C LYS A 141 22.72 -9.09 -7.01
N ALA A 142 23.06 -8.47 -8.14
CA ALA A 142 22.35 -8.68 -9.42
C ALA A 142 23.08 -9.53 -10.47
N LYS A 143 24.26 -10.09 -10.19
CA LYS A 143 24.97 -10.96 -11.14
C LYS A 143 25.46 -12.26 -10.50
N GLY A 144 24.53 -13.19 -10.32
CA GLY A 144 24.88 -14.62 -10.34
C GLY A 144 25.34 -15.02 -11.75
N PRO A 145 26.21 -16.03 -11.90
CA PRO A 145 26.85 -16.37 -13.17
C PRO A 145 25.95 -17.05 -14.20
N ASP A 146 24.63 -17.18 -13.94
CA ASP A 146 23.74 -18.03 -14.74
C ASP A 146 22.47 -17.32 -15.27
N LYS A 147 22.63 -16.12 -15.82
CA LYS A 147 21.62 -15.56 -16.72
C LYS A 147 22.14 -15.64 -18.14
N LYS A 148 21.79 -16.76 -18.81
CA LYS A 148 21.74 -16.90 -20.28
C LYS A 148 21.49 -15.52 -20.90
N ARG A 149 22.55 -14.95 -21.46
CA ARG A 149 22.46 -13.70 -22.21
C ARG A 149 21.47 -13.97 -23.32
N LYS A 150 20.27 -13.40 -23.23
CA LYS A 150 19.24 -13.53 -24.27
C LYS A 150 19.91 -13.29 -25.63
N SER A 151 19.79 -14.26 -26.54
CA SER A 151 20.42 -14.25 -27.88
C SER A 151 20.22 -12.89 -28.54
N ARG A 152 21.18 -12.48 -29.38
CA ARG A 152 21.11 -11.25 -30.16
C ARG A 152 19.81 -11.23 -30.99
N GLU A 153 19.33 -12.38 -31.43
CA GLU A 153 18.04 -12.54 -32.13
C GLU A 153 16.86 -12.15 -31.26
N PHE A 154 16.80 -12.60 -29.99
CA PHE A 154 15.75 -12.21 -29.05
C PHE A 154 15.78 -10.71 -28.76
N LYS A 155 16.98 -10.12 -28.69
CA LYS A 155 17.13 -8.68 -28.49
C LYS A 155 16.68 -7.91 -29.73
N ASN A 156 17.00 -8.41 -30.93
CA ASN A 156 16.59 -7.81 -32.20
C ASN A 156 15.06 -7.91 -32.40
N SER A 157 14.44 -9.05 -32.10
CA SER A 157 12.97 -9.20 -32.19
C SER A 157 12.23 -8.35 -31.15
N LYS A 158 12.84 -8.14 -29.97
CA LYS A 158 12.24 -7.33 -28.92
C LYS A 158 12.45 -5.83 -29.12
N PHE A 159 13.61 -5.40 -29.60
CA PHE A 159 14.03 -3.99 -29.60
C PHE A 159 14.39 -3.41 -30.98
N GLY A 160 14.36 -4.23 -32.05
CA GLY A 160 14.88 -3.87 -33.37
C GLY A 160 16.40 -4.01 -33.47
N PHE A 161 16.93 -3.99 -34.69
CA PHE A 161 18.38 -3.92 -34.91
C PHE A 161 18.88 -2.53 -34.48
N GLY A 162 19.88 -2.46 -33.60
CA GLY A 162 20.48 -1.18 -33.16
C GLY A 162 19.95 -0.57 -31.85
N GLY A 163 19.09 -1.27 -31.10
CA GLY A 163 18.59 -0.77 -29.81
C GLY A 163 17.36 0.15 -29.93
N ARG A 164 16.70 0.36 -28.77
CA ARG A 164 15.30 0.77 -28.57
C ARG A 164 14.70 1.64 -29.70
N LYS A 165 13.95 1.00 -30.61
CA LYS A 165 12.77 1.62 -31.23
C LYS A 165 11.51 1.10 -30.53
N GLY A 166 11.09 1.83 -29.49
CA GLY A 166 9.90 1.53 -28.70
C GLY A 166 8.60 1.85 -29.44
N LEU A 167 8.31 1.14 -30.52
CA LEU A 167 7.10 1.36 -31.33
C LEU A 167 6.06 0.22 -31.23
N LYS A 168 6.24 -0.76 -30.32
CA LYS A 168 5.27 -1.88 -30.13
C LYS A 168 3.89 -1.47 -29.60
N LYS A 169 3.62 -0.16 -29.50
CA LYS A 169 2.32 0.43 -29.12
C LYS A 169 2.03 1.64 -30.01
N GLN A 170 2.19 1.50 -31.32
CA GLN A 170 1.66 2.46 -32.27
C GLN A 170 0.50 1.82 -32.99
N ASN A 171 -0.60 2.55 -33.09
CA ASN A 171 -1.75 2.16 -33.89
C ASN A 171 -1.31 2.29 -35.36
N THR A 172 -1.29 1.18 -36.10
CA THR A 172 -1.12 1.19 -37.55
C THR A 172 -2.47 1.51 -38.19
N ALA A 173 -2.46 2.09 -39.41
CA ALA A 173 -3.69 2.44 -40.13
C ALA A 173 -4.66 1.25 -40.28
N GLU A 174 -4.14 0.03 -40.34
CA GLU A 174 -4.98 -1.18 -40.38
C GLU A 174 -5.67 -1.50 -39.04
N THR A 175 -5.05 -1.14 -37.89
CA THR A 175 -5.64 -1.38 -36.56
C THR A 175 -6.69 -0.36 -36.15
N THR A 176 -6.84 0.76 -36.87
CA THR A 176 -7.87 1.77 -36.58
C THR A 176 -9.23 1.44 -37.17
N ASP A 177 -9.28 0.60 -38.23
CA ASP A 177 -10.51 0.28 -38.95
C ASP A 177 -11.04 -1.15 -38.68
N ASP A 178 -10.34 -1.94 -37.84
CA ASP A 178 -10.72 -3.30 -37.48
C ASP A 178 -11.80 -3.34 -36.38
N PHE A 179 -13.07 -3.18 -36.78
CA PHE A 179 -14.25 -3.33 -35.90
C PHE A 179 -14.75 -4.78 -35.74
N ILE A 180 -14.04 -5.76 -36.31
CA ILE A 180 -14.47 -7.19 -36.40
C ILE A 180 -14.65 -7.84 -35.02
N GLY A 181 -14.02 -7.32 -33.97
CA GLY A 181 -14.14 -7.84 -32.59
C GLY A 181 -15.42 -7.44 -31.85
N PHE A 182 -16.29 -6.59 -32.40
CA PHE A 182 -17.52 -6.12 -31.75
C PHE A 182 -18.78 -6.74 -32.37
N ASN A 183 -18.87 -8.07 -32.40
CA ASN A 183 -20.11 -8.74 -32.82
C ASN A 183 -21.01 -9.03 -31.62
N ALA A 184 -21.89 -8.08 -31.31
CA ALA A 184 -23.08 -8.27 -30.49
C ALA A 184 -24.27 -8.70 -31.36
N SER A 185 -24.20 -9.86 -32.02
CA SER A 185 -25.35 -10.63 -32.57
C SER A 185 -24.89 -11.66 -33.62
N ALA A 186 -24.58 -12.88 -33.18
CA ALA A 186 -24.49 -14.03 -34.09
C ALA A 186 -25.02 -15.29 -33.42
N GLU A 187 -26.24 -15.20 -32.89
CA GLU A 187 -27.05 -16.36 -32.52
C GLU A 187 -28.34 -16.33 -33.35
N LYS A 188 -28.24 -16.86 -34.59
CA LYS A 188 -29.39 -17.35 -35.35
C LYS A 188 -28.93 -18.21 -36.52
N LYS A 189 -29.46 -19.44 -36.53
CA LYS A 189 -29.57 -20.42 -37.62
C LYS A 189 -28.35 -21.28 -37.94
N ARG A 190 -28.39 -22.52 -37.43
CA ARG A 190 -28.08 -23.71 -38.24
C ARG A 190 -29.27 -24.66 -38.19
N VAL A 191 -30.01 -24.66 -39.29
CA VAL A 191 -30.95 -25.71 -39.69
C VAL A 191 -30.12 -26.95 -40.02
N LYS A 192 -30.59 -28.12 -39.60
CA LYS A 192 -30.30 -29.40 -40.23
C LYS A 192 -31.63 -29.98 -40.66
#